data_AF-A0AAV2H7S0-F1
#
_entry.id   AF-A0AAV2H7S0-F1
#
_cell.length_a   1.000
_cell.length_b   1.000
_cell.length_c   1.000
_cell.angle_alpha   90.00
_cell.angle_beta   90.00
_cell.angle_gamma   90.00
#
_symmetry.space_group_name_H-M   'P 1'
#
loop_
_entity.id
_entity.type
_entity.pdbx_description
1 polymer ?
#
loop_
_entity_poly.entity_id
_entity_poly.type
_entity_poly.pdbx_seq_one_letter_code
_entity_poly.pdbx_strand_id
1 'polypeptide(L)'
;MDILKPTVYVILLLTVPNTWSYPHGAPIDTCMTMLPKHRGTQSQLDRSLYRVTVSGTSYRPGSTVKVTIDSPSRAEFKGVQVRAHSTLMNQEELVGEFTNLVPPDKLIHVSCQGKKRSMVSHSNNETVTSVTVDWTAPSQNIGPVIFDVTVVQSFFKFYFGLHSVVVQPDPSFGPIVQPTILASPIKSYVSPIDWSECGDTKGCLLYPRYCTGDDCKVGVSYRLNTTDSTARFELMGKVDGYLSLGFSHDMIMGEDQTISCSAMADTVTIQNGFNHNMKYNSRELRTNLTNLEAAKVDGLLMCRFTRPVIMNLDVYIEEFGDADPTPFTFDLADDMHLFLAWGKTYTLTDVIGYHYEMPVVSESKVNFSKNRMYRGSVMPRLIRAHASLMAVAWLGFAGLAIILARYYKDGFNDKKICGIKIWFHIHRISALMTFVLTVSGLILVLIKLDGKITQDESAHTHMCLGFTVVSLVCAQVLAGLLRPGLESKVRPIFNFFHRLLGQAALIISAATIIYAYKIADFTYEMQRFGERTVAVWAGFFVFFEILFVGYKYFASKVLVFRPGSDEYNLDKLSNNLEPDETTSPSHILLFCFIVFIACSITAALCMTIFF
;
A
#
# COMPACT_ATOMS: atom_id res chain seq x y z
N MET A 1 -17.08 -31.15 -33.62
CA MET A 1 -17.55 -30.24 -32.53
C MET A 1 -16.42 -30.14 -31.52
N ASP A 2 -15.22 -29.67 -31.83
CA ASP A 2 -14.77 -28.47 -32.55
C ASP A 2 -15.34 -27.15 -32.03
N ILE A 3 -14.40 -26.42 -31.40
CA ILE A 3 -14.30 -24.96 -31.32
C ILE A 3 -15.35 -24.28 -30.41
N LEU A 4 -15.16 -24.35 -29.08
CA LEU A 4 -15.83 -23.42 -28.15
C LEU A 4 -15.10 -23.19 -26.81
N LYS A 5 -13.83 -23.59 -26.69
CA LYS A 5 -13.01 -23.39 -25.46
C LYS A 5 -11.99 -22.24 -25.48
N PRO A 6 -11.61 -21.59 -26.59
CA PRO A 6 -10.75 -20.40 -26.52
C PRO A 6 -11.51 -19.09 -26.26
N THR A 7 -12.83 -19.06 -26.44
CA THR A 7 -13.60 -17.79 -26.45
C THR A 7 -13.86 -17.22 -25.06
N VAL A 8 -13.79 -18.03 -24.00
CA VAL A 8 -14.01 -17.56 -22.61
C VAL A 8 -12.79 -16.83 -22.05
N TYR A 9 -11.58 -17.14 -22.53
CA TYR A 9 -10.35 -16.46 -22.09
C TYR A 9 -10.10 -15.11 -22.79
N VAL A 10 -10.75 -14.85 -23.93
CA VAL A 10 -10.60 -13.57 -24.65
C VAL A 10 -11.62 -12.52 -24.18
N ILE A 11 -12.76 -12.92 -23.64
CA ILE A 11 -13.79 -11.97 -23.15
C ILE A 11 -13.41 -11.37 -21.78
N LEU A 12 -12.57 -12.04 -20.97
CA LEU A 12 -12.15 -11.53 -19.66
C LEU A 12 -11.02 -10.48 -19.73
N LEU A 13 -10.37 -10.31 -20.89
CA LEU A 13 -9.34 -9.30 -21.12
C LEU A 13 -9.91 -7.90 -21.47
N LEU A 14 -11.23 -7.76 -21.55
CA LEU A 14 -11.91 -6.50 -21.87
C LEU A 14 -12.58 -5.83 -20.66
N THR A 15 -12.56 -6.45 -19.49
CA THR A 15 -12.96 -5.77 -18.25
C THR A 15 -11.73 -5.20 -17.56
N VAL A 16 -11.04 -4.29 -18.25
CA VAL A 16 -10.35 -3.22 -17.54
C VAL A 16 -11.45 -2.58 -16.67
N PRO A 17 -11.28 -2.41 -15.34
CA PRO A 17 -12.18 -1.57 -14.60
C PRO A 17 -12.15 -0.24 -15.33
N ASN A 18 -13.25 0.09 -16.02
CA ASN A 18 -13.45 1.44 -16.50
C ASN A 18 -13.31 2.28 -15.23
N THR A 19 -12.17 2.93 -15.03
CA THR A 19 -12.09 4.03 -14.10
C THR A 19 -13.23 4.91 -14.54
N TRP A 20 -14.26 5.04 -13.71
CA TRP A 20 -15.43 5.85 -14.02
C TRP A 20 -14.92 7.27 -14.21
N SER A 21 -14.53 7.60 -15.44
CA SER A 21 -14.36 8.96 -15.86
C SER A 21 -15.78 9.48 -15.90
N TYR A 22 -16.19 10.15 -14.83
CA TYR A 22 -17.47 10.81 -14.83
C TYR A 22 -17.48 11.77 -16.02
N PRO A 23 -18.39 11.60 -17.00
CA PRO A 23 -18.58 12.64 -18.00
C PRO A 23 -19.18 13.91 -17.37
N HIS A 24 -19.57 13.83 -16.09
CA HIS A 24 -20.12 14.86 -15.23
C HIS A 24 -19.05 15.40 -14.25
N GLY A 25 -19.37 16.50 -13.56
CA GLY A 25 -18.46 17.36 -12.83
C GLY A 25 -17.49 16.75 -11.82
N ALA A 26 -16.61 17.59 -11.30
CA ALA A 26 -15.68 17.21 -10.26
C ALA A 26 -16.41 16.92 -8.93
N PRO A 27 -16.01 15.85 -8.20
CA PRO A 27 -16.64 15.44 -6.95
C PRO A 27 -16.38 16.41 -5.79
N ILE A 28 -17.21 16.34 -4.75
CA ILE A 28 -17.16 17.25 -3.58
C ILE A 28 -15.81 17.24 -2.84
N ASP A 29 -15.06 16.13 -2.85
CA ASP A 29 -13.74 16.01 -2.23
C ASP A 29 -12.66 16.88 -2.91
N THR A 30 -12.95 17.40 -4.10
CA THR A 30 -12.08 18.34 -4.83
C THR A 30 -12.31 19.80 -4.44
N CYS A 31 -13.35 20.15 -3.68
CA CYS A 31 -13.66 21.53 -3.29
C CYS A 31 -12.44 22.30 -2.75
N MET A 32 -11.62 21.61 -1.96
CA MET A 32 -10.44 22.17 -1.32
C MET A 32 -9.18 22.11 -2.19
N THR A 33 -8.99 21.03 -2.92
CA THR A 33 -7.75 20.82 -3.69
C THR A 33 -7.80 21.45 -5.07
N MET A 34 -9.00 21.58 -5.66
CA MET A 34 -9.28 21.97 -7.05
C MET A 34 -8.41 21.26 -8.11
N LEU A 35 -7.81 20.12 -7.74
CA LEU A 35 -6.84 19.42 -8.55
C LEU A 35 -7.49 18.16 -9.14
N PRO A 36 -7.55 18.01 -10.48
CA PRO A 36 -8.01 16.78 -11.10
C PRO A 36 -7.07 15.62 -10.77
N LYS A 37 -7.58 14.60 -10.06
CA LYS A 37 -6.82 13.42 -9.63
C LYS A 37 -7.07 12.22 -10.57
N HIS A 38 -6.38 12.14 -11.71
CA HIS A 38 -6.40 10.94 -12.56
C HIS A 38 -4.97 10.43 -12.89
N ARG A 39 -4.83 9.12 -13.13
CA ARG A 39 -3.54 8.51 -13.51
C ARG A 39 -3.03 9.14 -14.83
N GLY A 40 -1.77 9.57 -14.83
CA GLY A 40 -1.11 10.16 -16.00
C GLY A 40 -1.47 11.62 -16.29
N THR A 41 -2.26 12.27 -15.43
CA THR A 41 -2.56 13.71 -15.55
C THR A 41 -1.35 14.56 -15.22
N GLN A 42 -1.16 15.65 -15.96
CA GLN A 42 -0.12 16.64 -15.67
C GLN A 42 -0.68 18.05 -15.79
N SER A 43 -0.44 18.85 -14.74
CA SER A 43 -0.73 20.28 -14.77
C SER A 43 0.17 20.96 -15.80
N GLN A 44 -0.41 21.78 -16.67
CA GLN A 44 0.37 22.61 -17.58
C GLN A 44 0.80 23.91 -16.87
N LEU A 45 2.05 24.31 -17.08
CA LEU A 45 2.62 25.51 -16.45
C LEU A 45 2.34 26.80 -17.22
N ASP A 46 1.94 26.70 -18.49
CA ASP A 46 1.49 27.87 -19.25
C ASP A 46 0.09 28.29 -18.80
N ARG A 47 0.05 29.06 -17.72
CA ARG A 47 -1.17 29.62 -17.14
C ARG A 47 -1.75 30.78 -17.97
N SER A 48 -1.08 31.21 -19.04
CA SER A 48 -1.52 32.36 -19.85
C SER A 48 -2.58 31.98 -20.90
N LEU A 49 -2.78 30.69 -21.17
CA LEU A 49 -3.74 30.21 -22.17
C LEU A 49 -5.19 30.56 -21.81
N TYR A 50 -5.54 30.49 -20.53
CA TYR A 50 -6.85 30.84 -20.00
C TYR A 50 -6.72 31.99 -19.02
N ARG A 51 -7.75 32.83 -18.96
CA ARG A 51 -7.80 33.94 -18.01
C ARG A 51 -9.13 33.94 -17.25
N VAL A 52 -9.11 34.55 -16.07
CA VAL A 52 -10.29 34.76 -15.24
C VAL A 52 -10.53 36.26 -15.15
N THR A 53 -11.68 36.71 -15.65
CA THR A 53 -12.07 38.12 -15.69
C THR A 53 -13.32 38.35 -14.85
N VAL A 54 -13.44 39.54 -14.28
CA VAL A 54 -14.57 39.93 -13.42
C VAL A 54 -15.23 41.20 -13.96
N SER A 55 -16.54 41.33 -13.79
CA SER A 55 -17.31 42.51 -14.26
C SER A 55 -16.97 43.81 -13.52
N GLY A 56 -16.35 43.72 -12.35
CA GLY A 56 -15.92 44.86 -11.55
C GLY A 56 -14.89 44.45 -10.50
N THR A 57 -14.04 45.39 -10.11
CA THR A 57 -12.99 45.20 -9.09
C THR A 57 -13.45 45.60 -7.68
N SER A 58 -14.73 45.92 -7.51
CA SER A 58 -15.35 46.24 -6.23
C SER A 58 -16.69 45.54 -6.08
N TYR A 59 -17.04 45.10 -4.87
CA TYR A 59 -18.34 44.50 -4.57
C TYR A 59 -18.99 45.13 -3.33
N ARG A 60 -20.32 45.10 -3.28
CA ARG A 60 -21.12 45.40 -2.08
C ARG A 60 -21.72 44.10 -1.53
N PRO A 61 -21.95 43.96 -0.22
CA PRO A 61 -22.67 42.81 0.33
C PRO A 61 -24.00 42.57 -0.39
N GLY A 62 -24.28 41.31 -0.75
CA GLY A 62 -25.45 40.93 -1.55
C GLY A 62 -25.42 41.33 -3.03
N SER A 63 -24.41 42.08 -3.48
CA SER A 63 -24.26 42.40 -4.91
C SER A 63 -23.68 41.22 -5.69
N THR A 64 -23.89 41.25 -7.00
CA THR A 64 -23.44 40.20 -7.91
C THR A 64 -22.23 40.66 -8.72
N VAL A 65 -21.19 39.83 -8.78
CA VAL A 65 -20.03 39.98 -9.66
C VAL A 65 -20.08 38.87 -10.71
N LYS A 66 -20.00 39.23 -11.99
CA LYS A 66 -19.87 38.23 -13.06
C LYS A 66 -18.42 37.81 -13.17
N VAL A 67 -18.18 36.50 -13.20
CA VAL A 67 -16.87 35.89 -13.39
C VAL A 67 -16.87 35.15 -14.72
N THR A 68 -16.00 35.55 -15.63
CA THR A 68 -15.88 34.97 -16.97
C THR A 68 -14.54 34.29 -17.11
N ILE A 69 -14.58 33.01 -17.52
CA ILE A 69 -13.42 32.19 -17.82
C ILE A 69 -13.41 31.98 -19.33
N ASP A 70 -12.36 32.44 -19.98
CA ASP A 70 -12.18 32.34 -21.43
C ASP A 70 -10.69 32.19 -21.80
N SER A 71 -10.43 32.07 -23.09
CA SER A 71 -9.08 32.07 -23.65
C SER A 71 -8.95 33.19 -24.68
N PRO A 72 -7.89 34.04 -24.61
CA PRO A 72 -7.64 35.06 -25.62
C PRO A 72 -7.52 34.50 -27.05
N SER A 73 -6.99 33.28 -27.17
CA SER A 73 -6.84 32.55 -28.45
C SER A 73 -8.08 31.70 -28.80
N ARG A 74 -9.17 31.81 -28.02
CA ARG A 74 -10.38 30.98 -28.12
C ARG A 74 -10.11 29.48 -28.01
N ALA A 75 -9.10 29.09 -27.22
CA ALA A 75 -8.87 27.70 -26.91
C ALA A 75 -10.10 27.08 -26.19
N GLU A 76 -10.52 25.92 -26.66
CA GLU A 76 -11.64 25.18 -26.07
C GLU A 76 -11.22 24.43 -24.80
N PHE A 77 -12.18 24.21 -23.90
CA PHE A 77 -12.02 23.37 -22.73
C PHE A 77 -13.30 22.57 -22.43
N LYS A 78 -13.15 21.48 -21.68
CA LYS A 78 -14.22 20.53 -21.34
C LYS A 78 -14.66 20.60 -19.89
N GLY A 79 -13.79 20.99 -18.97
CA GLY A 79 -14.12 21.05 -17.55
C GLY A 79 -13.69 22.37 -16.94
N VAL A 80 -14.42 22.79 -15.91
CA VAL A 80 -14.10 23.96 -15.10
C VAL A 80 -14.45 23.69 -13.65
N GLN A 81 -13.70 24.29 -12.73
CA GLN A 81 -14.09 24.51 -11.34
C GLN A 81 -13.88 25.98 -11.00
N VAL A 82 -14.82 26.59 -10.27
CA VAL A 82 -14.74 27.98 -9.81
C VAL A 82 -15.17 28.04 -8.35
N ARG A 83 -14.33 28.64 -7.51
CA ARG A 83 -14.66 28.96 -6.11
C ARG A 83 -14.19 30.37 -5.76
N ALA A 84 -14.70 30.91 -4.67
CA ALA A 84 -14.28 32.20 -4.15
C ALA A 84 -13.86 32.06 -2.69
N HIS A 85 -12.79 32.76 -2.30
CA HIS A 85 -12.35 32.85 -0.91
C HIS A 85 -11.84 34.27 -0.61
N SER A 86 -11.80 34.61 0.68
CA SER A 86 -11.19 35.87 1.13
C SER A 86 -9.67 35.73 1.18
N THR A 87 -8.97 36.80 0.82
CA THR A 87 -7.50 36.87 0.87
C THR A 87 -6.97 37.27 2.25
N LEU A 88 -7.82 37.90 3.07
CA LEU A 88 -7.48 38.39 4.41
C LEU A 88 -7.87 37.41 5.52
N MET A 89 -8.95 36.65 5.31
CA MET A 89 -9.50 35.72 6.29
C MET A 89 -8.92 34.30 6.10
N ASN A 90 -9.61 33.28 6.62
CA ASN A 90 -9.26 31.89 6.33
C ASN A 90 -9.41 31.61 4.82
N GLN A 91 -8.28 31.39 4.14
CA GLN A 91 -8.24 31.12 2.70
C GLN A 91 -8.81 29.73 2.33
N GLU A 92 -9.01 28.85 3.33
CA GLU A 92 -9.66 27.54 3.13
C GLU A 92 -11.18 27.62 3.11
N GLU A 93 -11.74 28.73 3.59
CA GLU A 93 -13.18 28.90 3.71
C GLU A 93 -13.76 29.50 2.44
N LEU A 94 -14.72 28.80 1.82
CA LEU A 94 -15.40 29.31 0.63
C LEU A 94 -16.43 30.38 1.01
N VAL A 95 -16.58 31.40 0.16
CA VAL A 95 -17.44 32.56 0.46
C VAL A 95 -18.38 32.92 -0.69
N GLY A 96 -19.56 33.42 -0.33
CA GLY A 96 -20.61 33.80 -1.28
C GLY A 96 -21.29 32.60 -1.95
N GLU A 97 -22.20 32.89 -2.87
CA GLU A 97 -23.00 31.89 -3.55
C GLU A 97 -22.99 32.13 -5.06
N PHE A 98 -22.77 31.07 -5.84
CA PHE A 98 -22.94 31.12 -7.28
C PHE A 98 -24.41 30.92 -7.64
N THR A 99 -24.93 31.70 -8.59
CA THR A 99 -26.35 31.73 -8.91
C THR A 99 -26.63 31.44 -10.38
N ASN A 100 -26.40 32.40 -11.26
CA ASN A 100 -26.63 32.23 -12.69
C ASN A 100 -25.41 31.58 -13.36
N LEU A 101 -25.65 30.54 -14.16
CA LEU A 101 -24.63 29.71 -14.80
C LEU A 101 -24.82 29.75 -16.32
N VAL A 102 -23.78 30.12 -17.06
CA VAL A 102 -23.82 30.22 -18.53
C VAL A 102 -22.62 29.50 -19.15
N PRO A 103 -22.84 28.52 -20.05
CA PRO A 103 -24.13 27.94 -20.46
C PRO A 103 -24.80 27.10 -19.35
N PRO A 104 -26.15 27.09 -19.23
CA PRO A 104 -26.85 26.40 -18.16
C PRO A 104 -26.70 24.87 -18.24
N ASP A 105 -26.70 24.30 -19.45
CA ASP A 105 -26.56 22.84 -19.64
C ASP A 105 -25.13 22.34 -19.41
N LYS A 106 -24.16 23.27 -19.32
CA LYS A 106 -22.73 22.98 -19.20
C LYS A 106 -22.22 22.98 -17.75
N LEU A 107 -22.90 23.68 -16.86
CA LEU A 107 -22.40 24.00 -15.52
C LEU A 107 -23.38 23.50 -14.45
N ILE A 108 -22.83 23.20 -13.28
CA ILE A 108 -23.60 22.75 -12.12
C ILE A 108 -23.03 23.36 -10.85
N HIS A 109 -23.90 23.64 -9.89
CA HIS A 109 -23.48 24.06 -8.54
C HIS A 109 -22.97 22.86 -7.75
N VAL A 110 -21.96 23.11 -6.92
CA VAL A 110 -21.47 22.17 -5.93
C VAL A 110 -21.51 22.86 -4.58
N SER A 111 -22.13 22.20 -3.61
CA SER A 111 -22.16 22.64 -2.21
C SER A 111 -20.95 22.05 -1.50
N CYS A 112 -20.08 22.89 -0.94
CA CYS A 112 -18.85 22.45 -0.29
C CYS A 112 -18.85 22.90 1.17
N GLN A 113 -18.33 22.08 2.09
CA GLN A 113 -18.18 22.47 3.50
C GLN A 113 -19.49 22.97 4.13
N GLY A 114 -20.63 22.38 3.74
CA GLY A 114 -21.97 22.78 4.18
C GLY A 114 -22.49 24.10 3.62
N LYS A 115 -21.73 24.76 2.74
CA LYS A 115 -22.14 26.00 2.08
C LYS A 115 -22.79 25.69 0.74
N LYS A 116 -24.05 26.09 0.61
CA LYS A 116 -24.82 25.86 -0.61
C LYS A 116 -24.24 26.66 -1.76
N ARG A 117 -24.12 26.02 -2.94
CA ARG A 117 -23.68 26.68 -4.19
C ARG A 117 -22.37 27.47 -4.03
N SER A 118 -21.47 27.00 -3.17
CA SER A 118 -20.20 27.65 -2.87
C SER A 118 -19.11 27.41 -3.93
N MET A 119 -19.36 26.48 -4.85
CA MET A 119 -18.49 26.17 -5.98
C MET A 119 -19.33 25.91 -7.23
N VAL A 120 -18.73 26.09 -8.41
CA VAL A 120 -19.29 25.67 -9.69
C VAL A 120 -18.37 24.63 -10.32
N SER A 121 -18.95 23.60 -10.93
CA SER A 121 -18.26 22.64 -11.78
C SER A 121 -18.96 22.53 -13.15
N HIS A 122 -18.38 21.79 -14.08
CA HIS A 122 -19.05 21.35 -15.30
C HIS A 122 -20.06 20.22 -15.03
N SER A 123 -21.11 20.10 -15.84
CA SER A 123 -22.13 19.04 -15.77
C SER A 123 -21.90 17.94 -16.82
N ASN A 124 -21.20 18.25 -17.92
CA ASN A 124 -20.97 17.34 -19.04
C ASN A 124 -19.56 17.55 -19.64
N ASN A 125 -19.16 16.73 -20.62
CA ASN A 125 -17.85 16.81 -21.26
C ASN A 125 -17.82 17.58 -22.61
N GLU A 126 -18.89 18.30 -22.94
CA GLU A 126 -18.99 19.10 -24.17
C GLU A 126 -17.96 20.24 -24.17
N THR A 127 -17.36 20.54 -25.32
CA THR A 127 -16.37 21.61 -25.42
C THR A 127 -17.03 22.99 -25.46
N VAL A 128 -16.42 23.92 -24.73
CA VAL A 128 -16.82 25.34 -24.71
C VAL A 128 -15.58 26.22 -24.83
N THR A 129 -15.75 27.43 -25.34
CA THR A 129 -14.68 28.45 -25.43
C THR A 129 -14.73 29.47 -24.29
N SER A 130 -15.89 29.60 -23.63
CA SER A 130 -16.08 30.48 -22.49
C SER A 130 -17.21 29.99 -21.60
N VAL A 131 -17.09 30.25 -20.31
CA VAL A 131 -18.15 30.11 -19.31
C VAL A 131 -18.25 31.40 -18.50
N THR A 132 -19.45 31.75 -18.07
CA THR A 132 -19.70 32.89 -17.18
C THR A 132 -20.60 32.47 -16.03
N VAL A 133 -20.20 32.85 -14.81
CA VAL A 133 -20.95 32.58 -13.59
C VAL A 133 -21.18 33.87 -12.81
N ASP A 134 -22.36 34.01 -12.23
CA ASP A 134 -22.70 35.13 -11.36
C ASP A 134 -22.44 34.72 -9.90
N TRP A 135 -21.57 35.44 -9.22
CA TRP A 135 -21.26 35.26 -7.80
C TRP A 135 -21.92 36.36 -6.97
N THR A 136 -22.74 35.97 -6.00
CA THR A 136 -23.40 36.87 -5.05
C THR A 136 -22.59 36.95 -3.77
N ALA A 137 -22.16 38.17 -3.43
CA ALA A 137 -21.40 38.42 -2.21
C ALA A 137 -22.25 38.13 -0.95
N PRO A 138 -21.65 37.62 0.14
CA PRO A 138 -22.36 37.47 1.42
C PRO A 138 -22.99 38.77 1.91
N SER A 139 -23.92 38.66 2.86
CA SER A 139 -24.56 39.82 3.51
C SER A 139 -23.62 40.64 4.40
N GLN A 140 -22.41 40.15 4.66
CA GLN A 140 -21.41 40.77 5.52
C GLN A 140 -20.16 41.19 4.73
N ASN A 141 -19.40 42.15 5.27
CA ASN A 141 -18.12 42.55 4.70
C ASN A 141 -17.02 41.53 5.07
N ILE A 142 -16.69 40.67 4.11
CA ILE A 142 -15.71 39.59 4.24
C ILE A 142 -14.29 39.96 3.77
N GLY A 143 -14.03 41.24 3.50
CA GLY A 143 -12.74 41.72 3.01
C GLY A 143 -12.47 41.40 1.53
N PRO A 144 -11.22 41.54 1.05
CA PRO A 144 -10.91 41.36 -0.37
C PRO A 144 -11.05 39.90 -0.81
N VAL A 145 -11.74 39.67 -1.92
CA VAL A 145 -12.09 38.35 -2.46
C VAL A 145 -11.29 38.05 -3.72
N ILE A 146 -10.92 36.78 -3.91
CA ILE A 146 -10.32 36.27 -5.13
C ILE A 146 -11.07 35.01 -5.60
N PHE A 147 -11.14 34.81 -6.91
CA PHE A 147 -11.74 33.63 -7.52
C PHE A 147 -10.64 32.69 -8.00
N ASP A 148 -10.61 31.48 -7.46
CA ASP A 148 -9.74 30.40 -7.94
C ASP A 148 -10.45 29.62 -9.03
N VAL A 149 -9.70 29.23 -10.07
CA VAL A 149 -10.20 28.48 -11.21
C VAL A 149 -9.25 27.36 -11.61
N THR A 150 -9.84 26.20 -11.93
CA THR A 150 -9.18 25.12 -12.64
C THR A 150 -9.89 24.85 -13.96
N VAL A 151 -9.14 24.75 -15.06
CA VAL A 151 -9.67 24.43 -16.39
C VAL A 151 -9.13 23.09 -16.87
N VAL A 152 -10.00 22.22 -17.36
CA VAL A 152 -9.64 20.92 -17.94
C VAL A 152 -9.86 20.98 -19.45
N GLN A 153 -8.78 20.89 -20.22
CA GLN A 153 -8.83 20.89 -21.68
C GLN A 153 -9.05 19.47 -22.23
N SER A 154 -8.39 18.48 -21.64
CA SER A 154 -8.57 17.06 -21.96
C SER A 154 -8.22 16.21 -20.73
N PHE A 155 -8.45 14.90 -20.81
CA PHE A 155 -8.15 13.98 -19.70
C PHE A 155 -6.73 14.11 -19.15
N PHE A 156 -5.74 14.43 -20.00
CA PHE A 156 -4.33 14.55 -19.59
C PHE A 156 -3.85 15.99 -19.42
N LYS A 157 -4.65 16.99 -19.81
CA LYS A 157 -4.26 18.41 -19.84
C LYS A 157 -5.23 19.26 -19.06
N PHE A 158 -4.73 19.85 -17.98
CA PHE A 158 -5.46 20.80 -17.16
C PHE A 158 -4.56 21.96 -16.71
N TYR A 159 -5.19 23.07 -16.34
CA TYR A 159 -4.57 24.33 -15.95
C TYR A 159 -5.10 24.68 -14.55
N PHE A 160 -4.20 24.60 -13.57
CA PHE A 160 -4.49 24.75 -12.15
C PHE A 160 -3.85 26.03 -11.59
N GLY A 161 -4.48 26.63 -10.58
CA GLY A 161 -4.00 27.85 -9.93
C GLY A 161 -4.21 29.11 -10.76
N LEU A 162 -5.22 29.12 -11.63
CA LEU A 162 -5.69 30.34 -12.28
C LEU A 162 -6.49 31.15 -11.27
N HIS A 163 -6.34 32.47 -11.29
CA HIS A 163 -7.06 33.35 -10.39
C HIS A 163 -7.50 34.65 -11.07
N SER A 164 -8.57 35.24 -10.57
CA SER A 164 -8.98 36.59 -10.95
C SER A 164 -8.06 37.66 -10.35
N VAL A 165 -8.24 38.90 -10.78
CA VAL A 165 -7.83 40.05 -9.96
C VAL A 165 -8.60 40.05 -8.63
N VAL A 166 -8.00 40.66 -7.59
CA VAL A 166 -8.66 40.80 -6.29
C VAL A 166 -9.83 41.78 -6.39
N VAL A 167 -11.01 41.37 -5.94
CA VAL A 167 -12.21 42.19 -5.86
C VAL A 167 -12.33 42.76 -4.45
N GLN A 168 -12.25 44.08 -4.34
CA GLN A 168 -12.25 44.78 -3.06
C GLN A 168 -13.68 45.01 -2.55
N PRO A 169 -13.93 44.99 -1.23
CA PRO A 169 -15.20 45.49 -0.71
C PRO A 169 -15.31 47.00 -0.96
N ASP A 170 -16.51 47.48 -1.26
CA ASP A 170 -16.76 48.91 -1.42
C ASP A 170 -16.39 49.66 -0.12
N PRO A 171 -15.51 50.69 -0.18
CA PRO A 171 -15.03 51.41 1.02
C PRO A 171 -16.15 52.10 1.81
N SER A 172 -17.30 52.37 1.18
CA SER A 172 -18.44 53.01 1.83
C SER A 172 -19.22 52.07 2.75
N PHE A 173 -18.96 50.77 2.71
CA PHE A 173 -19.59 49.80 3.60
C PHE A 173 -18.75 49.60 4.86
N GLY A 174 -19.42 49.39 6.00
CA GLY A 174 -18.84 49.33 7.35
C GLY A 174 -17.67 48.34 7.52
N PRO A 175 -17.09 48.28 8.73
CA PRO A 175 -15.83 47.56 8.97
C PRO A 175 -15.92 46.10 8.52
N ILE A 176 -14.78 45.56 8.08
CA ILE A 176 -14.64 44.13 7.77
C ILE A 176 -15.09 43.35 9.01
N VAL A 177 -16.08 42.49 8.82
CA VAL A 177 -16.55 41.59 9.87
C VAL A 177 -15.53 40.46 9.93
N GLN A 178 -14.61 40.54 10.90
CA GLN A 178 -13.67 39.44 11.13
C GLN A 178 -14.46 38.18 11.48
N PRO A 179 -14.10 37.02 10.91
CA PRO A 179 -14.72 35.76 11.26
C PRO A 179 -14.39 35.44 12.71
N THR A 180 -15.31 34.75 13.40
CA THR A 180 -15.13 34.32 14.80
C THR A 180 -13.89 33.41 14.98
N ILE A 181 -13.37 32.81 13.90
CA ILE A 181 -12.23 31.89 13.92
C ILE A 181 -11.24 32.29 12.81
N LEU A 182 -10.12 32.92 13.19
CA LEU A 182 -9.00 33.16 12.28
C LEU A 182 -8.22 31.84 12.11
N ALA A 183 -7.92 31.45 10.88
CA ALA A 183 -7.02 30.32 10.66
C ALA A 183 -5.63 30.63 11.25
N SER A 184 -5.12 29.71 12.07
CA SER A 184 -3.78 29.88 12.66
C SER A 184 -2.72 29.96 11.54
N PRO A 185 -1.85 30.98 11.53
CA PRO A 185 -0.75 31.03 10.55
C PRO A 185 0.25 29.89 10.84
N ILE A 186 0.83 29.35 9.78
CA ILE A 186 1.88 28.32 9.89
C ILE A 186 3.22 29.01 10.03
N LYS A 187 3.96 28.71 11.10
CA LYS A 187 5.35 29.16 11.26
C LYS A 187 6.25 28.28 10.40
N SER A 188 7.07 28.89 9.54
CA SER A 188 8.01 28.20 8.63
C SER A 188 9.29 27.71 9.33
N TYR A 189 9.29 27.66 10.66
CA TYR A 189 10.40 27.20 11.48
C TYR A 189 9.88 26.20 12.51
N VAL A 190 10.56 25.07 12.62
CA VAL A 190 10.32 24.03 13.63
C VAL A 190 11.65 23.76 14.32
N SER A 191 11.69 23.88 15.65
CA SER A 191 12.88 23.44 16.38
C SER A 191 13.02 21.91 16.35
N PRO A 192 14.24 21.35 16.48
CA PRO A 192 14.43 19.90 16.55
C PRO A 192 13.53 19.22 17.59
N ILE A 193 13.11 17.99 17.32
CA ILE A 193 12.29 17.19 18.25
C ILE A 193 13.24 16.43 19.17
N ASP A 194 13.09 16.61 20.49
CA ASP A 194 13.86 15.86 21.47
C ASP A 194 13.28 14.46 21.70
N TRP A 195 13.83 13.43 21.06
CA TRP A 195 13.32 12.07 21.21
C TRP A 195 13.67 11.40 22.55
N SER A 196 14.57 11.97 23.36
CA SER A 196 14.99 11.39 24.64
C SER A 196 13.87 11.36 25.68
N GLU A 197 12.87 12.22 25.51
CA GLU A 197 11.67 12.33 26.34
C GLU A 197 10.60 11.24 26.09
N CYS A 198 10.77 10.43 25.05
CA CYS A 198 9.82 9.41 24.64
C CYS A 198 9.70 8.30 25.69
N GLY A 199 8.49 8.08 26.20
CA GLY A 199 8.23 7.10 27.27
C GLY A 199 8.24 7.71 28.67
N ASP A 200 8.66 8.97 28.81
CA ASP A 200 8.73 9.68 30.09
C ASP A 200 7.76 10.85 30.11
N THR A 201 8.05 11.92 29.35
CA THR A 201 7.24 13.15 29.31
C THR A 201 6.35 13.25 28.08
N LYS A 202 6.57 12.40 27.07
CA LYS A 202 5.72 12.29 25.88
C LYS A 202 5.58 10.86 25.40
N GLY A 203 4.42 10.55 24.80
CA GLY A 203 4.23 9.30 24.08
C GLY A 203 4.79 9.40 22.67
N CYS A 204 5.27 8.28 22.12
CA CYS A 204 5.91 8.27 20.80
C CYS A 204 5.56 7.02 20.00
N LEU A 205 5.47 7.15 18.68
CA LEU A 205 5.44 6.06 17.72
C LEU A 205 6.59 6.25 16.74
N LEU A 206 7.50 5.27 16.70
CA LEU A 206 8.73 5.34 15.90
C LEU A 206 8.80 4.18 14.90
N TYR A 207 9.32 4.47 13.70
CA TYR A 207 9.55 3.47 12.65
C TYR A 207 10.85 3.76 11.87
N PRO A 208 11.71 2.75 11.60
CA PRO A 208 11.53 1.29 11.83
C PRO A 208 11.56 0.84 13.31
N ARG A 209 11.23 -0.43 13.59
CA ARG A 209 11.02 -0.97 14.95
C ARG A 209 12.14 -0.68 15.96
N TYR A 210 13.38 -0.59 15.53
CA TYR A 210 14.55 -0.45 16.42
C TYR A 210 15.23 0.92 16.36
N CYS A 211 14.65 1.87 15.65
CA CYS A 211 15.21 3.22 15.63
C CYS A 211 14.93 3.96 16.95
N THR A 212 15.73 4.99 17.22
CA THR A 212 15.83 5.70 18.50
C THR A 212 15.69 7.22 18.36
N GLY A 213 14.86 7.69 17.42
CA GLY A 213 14.61 9.11 17.19
C GLY A 213 15.14 9.55 15.83
N ASP A 214 16.27 10.26 15.79
CA ASP A 214 16.78 10.88 14.56
C ASP A 214 17.22 9.88 13.50
N ASP A 215 17.56 8.64 13.89
CA ASP A 215 17.87 7.55 12.97
C ASP A 215 16.61 6.93 12.33
N CYS A 216 15.41 7.22 12.85
CA CYS A 216 14.14 6.75 12.29
C CYS A 216 13.89 7.27 10.87
N LYS A 217 13.09 6.53 10.10
CA LYS A 217 12.56 6.97 8.79
C LYS A 217 11.42 7.95 9.00
N VAL A 218 10.51 7.62 9.92
CA VAL A 218 9.40 8.47 10.35
C VAL A 218 9.14 8.28 11.85
N GLY A 219 8.63 9.33 12.49
CA GLY A 219 8.26 9.30 13.89
C GLY A 219 7.23 10.35 14.24
N VAL A 220 6.43 10.05 15.26
CA VAL A 220 5.52 11.01 15.88
C VAL A 220 5.66 10.96 17.39
N SER A 221 5.64 12.12 18.03
CA SER A 221 5.47 12.27 19.47
C SER A 221 4.15 12.98 19.77
N TYR A 222 3.61 12.77 20.97
CA TYR A 222 2.42 13.47 21.44
C TYR A 222 2.51 13.81 22.93
N ARG A 223 1.91 14.93 23.31
CA ARG A 223 1.69 15.35 24.69
C ARG A 223 0.26 15.80 24.88
N LEU A 224 -0.45 15.19 25.84
CA LEU A 224 -1.74 15.69 26.28
C LEU A 224 -1.56 16.86 27.24
N ASN A 225 -2.38 17.89 27.06
CA ASN A 225 -2.59 18.96 28.01
C ASN A 225 -4.02 18.86 28.53
N THR A 226 -4.16 18.33 29.74
CA THR A 226 -5.46 18.11 30.39
C THR A 226 -6.15 19.40 30.83
N THR A 227 -5.39 20.49 31.02
CA THR A 227 -5.95 21.78 31.44
C THR A 227 -6.76 22.42 30.31
N ASP A 228 -6.20 22.39 29.10
CA ASP A 228 -6.81 23.01 27.93
C ASP A 228 -7.60 22.01 27.07
N SER A 229 -7.69 20.73 27.48
CA SER A 229 -8.27 19.64 26.69
C SER A 229 -7.69 19.57 25.25
N THR A 230 -6.38 19.72 25.13
CA THR A 230 -5.67 19.68 23.84
C THR A 230 -4.53 18.66 23.83
N ALA A 231 -4.07 18.33 22.64
CA ALA A 231 -2.95 17.43 22.40
C ALA A 231 -2.00 18.05 21.38
N ARG A 232 -0.72 18.17 21.76
CA ARG A 232 0.35 18.62 20.87
C ARG A 232 1.02 17.41 20.23
N PHE A 233 1.16 17.43 18.92
CA PHE A 233 1.85 16.41 18.13
C PHE A 233 3.09 17.00 17.47
N GLU A 234 4.15 16.19 17.38
CA GLU A 234 5.37 16.53 16.65
C GLU A 234 5.69 15.38 15.69
N LEU A 235 5.78 15.66 14.39
CA LEU A 235 6.05 14.68 13.35
C LEU A 235 7.41 14.95 12.73
N MET A 236 8.11 13.87 12.38
CA MET A 236 9.35 13.91 11.62
C MET A 236 9.37 12.79 10.58
N GLY A 237 9.86 13.09 9.38
CA GLY A 237 10.06 12.08 8.35
C GLY A 237 11.19 12.44 7.39
N LYS A 238 12.01 11.45 7.05
CA LYS A 238 12.98 11.50 5.94
C LYS A 238 12.26 11.21 4.63
N VAL A 239 11.41 12.15 4.22
CA VAL A 239 10.46 11.99 3.11
C VAL A 239 10.42 13.23 2.22
N ASP A 240 10.15 13.03 0.93
CA ASP A 240 10.23 14.12 -0.03
C ASP A 240 8.94 14.94 -0.17
N GLY A 241 7.78 14.26 -0.27
CA GLY A 241 6.51 14.91 -0.59
C GLY A 241 5.69 15.24 0.65
N TYR A 242 5.15 14.23 1.32
CA TYR A 242 4.33 14.45 2.52
C TYR A 242 4.54 13.37 3.58
N LEU A 243 4.18 13.71 4.82
CA LEU A 243 4.02 12.79 5.95
C LEU A 243 2.64 13.00 6.57
N SER A 244 1.84 11.95 6.67
CA SER A 244 0.48 11.98 7.20
C SER A 244 0.36 11.14 8.47
N LEU A 245 -0.28 11.70 9.49
CA LEU A 245 -0.70 11.02 10.71
C LEU A 245 -2.19 10.70 10.62
N GLY A 246 -2.55 9.42 10.73
CA GLY A 246 -3.93 8.97 10.83
C GLY A 246 -4.30 8.53 12.25
N PHE A 247 -5.55 8.79 12.65
CA PHE A 247 -6.16 8.30 13.88
C PHE A 247 -7.31 7.36 13.51
N SER A 248 -7.22 6.11 13.94
CA SER A 248 -8.16 5.06 13.54
C SER A 248 -8.60 4.21 14.73
N HIS A 249 -9.84 3.71 14.69
CA HIS A 249 -10.34 2.77 15.68
C HIS A 249 -9.90 1.31 15.40
N ASP A 250 -9.40 1.02 14.20
CA ASP A 250 -8.94 -0.30 13.76
C ASP A 250 -7.56 -0.25 13.07
N MET A 251 -7.16 -1.33 12.38
CA MET A 251 -5.88 -1.43 11.67
C MET A 251 -6.05 -1.40 10.14
N ILE A 252 -7.12 -0.78 9.66
CA ILE A 252 -7.49 -0.67 8.26
C ILE A 252 -7.55 0.81 7.91
N MET A 253 -6.79 1.23 6.89
CA MET A 253 -6.96 2.58 6.35
C MET A 253 -8.37 2.69 5.75
N GLY A 254 -9.20 3.53 6.36
CA GLY A 254 -10.65 3.62 6.15
C GLY A 254 -11.19 4.92 6.75
N GLU A 255 -12.29 4.88 7.51
CA GLU A 255 -12.88 6.04 8.21
C GLU A 255 -11.96 6.62 9.30
N ASP A 256 -10.88 7.28 8.87
CA ASP A 256 -9.82 7.76 9.74
C ASP A 256 -9.66 9.28 9.66
N GLN A 257 -9.48 9.92 10.79
CA GLN A 257 -9.03 11.31 10.82
C GLN A 257 -7.57 11.36 10.38
N THR A 258 -7.21 12.34 9.55
CA THR A 258 -5.82 12.51 9.11
C THR A 258 -5.34 13.93 9.30
N ILE A 259 -4.07 14.09 9.63
CA ILE A 259 -3.37 15.36 9.61
C ILE A 259 -2.07 15.18 8.83
N SER A 260 -1.92 15.93 7.75
CA SER A 260 -0.86 15.74 6.77
C SER A 260 0.04 16.97 6.67
N CYS A 261 1.34 16.72 6.71
CA CYS A 261 2.39 17.66 6.42
C CYS A 261 2.81 17.51 4.97
N SER A 262 2.62 18.53 4.17
CA SER A 262 2.82 18.46 2.73
C SER A 262 3.83 19.50 2.27
N ALA A 263 4.89 19.05 1.62
CA ALA A 263 5.92 19.91 1.06
C ALA A 263 5.56 20.28 -0.40
N MET A 264 5.54 21.60 -0.66
CA MET A 264 5.43 22.21 -1.96
C MET A 264 6.66 23.09 -2.19
N ALA A 265 7.63 22.57 -2.94
CA ALA A 265 8.96 23.17 -3.06
C ALA A 265 9.59 23.44 -1.67
N ASP A 266 9.88 24.69 -1.34
CA ASP A 266 10.50 25.09 -0.06
C ASP A 266 9.45 25.42 1.03
N THR A 267 8.17 25.30 0.72
CA THR A 267 7.07 25.58 1.66
C THR A 267 6.45 24.29 2.17
N VAL A 268 6.10 24.25 3.45
CA VAL A 268 5.40 23.10 4.05
C VAL A 268 4.07 23.58 4.62
N THR A 269 2.99 22.89 4.24
CA THR A 269 1.64 23.14 4.76
C THR A 269 1.22 22.01 5.70
N ILE A 270 0.32 22.34 6.64
CA ILE A 270 -0.34 21.37 7.52
C ILE A 270 -1.82 21.32 7.12
N GLN A 271 -2.30 20.13 6.85
CA GLN A 271 -3.62 19.87 6.29
C GLN A 271 -4.40 19.00 7.25
N ASN A 272 -5.64 19.37 7.54
CA ASN A 272 -6.59 18.46 8.17
C ASN A 272 -7.29 17.65 7.06
N GLY A 273 -7.69 16.43 7.36
CA GLY A 273 -8.33 15.56 6.36
C GLY A 273 -9.04 14.37 6.96
N PHE A 274 -9.72 13.63 6.10
CA PHE A 274 -10.44 12.41 6.45
C PHE A 274 -10.21 11.35 5.37
N ASN A 275 -9.96 10.11 5.77
CA ASN A 275 -9.93 8.97 4.87
C ASN A 275 -11.33 8.36 4.77
N HIS A 276 -11.74 8.00 3.57
CA HIS A 276 -13.01 7.31 3.32
C HIS A 276 -12.83 5.80 3.28
N ASN A 277 -13.91 5.03 3.40
CA ASN A 277 -13.89 3.57 3.26
C ASN A 277 -13.33 3.08 1.91
N MET A 278 -13.38 3.92 0.87
CA MET A 278 -12.76 3.66 -0.43
C MET A 278 -11.25 3.95 -0.46
N LYS A 279 -10.64 4.24 0.70
CA LYS A 279 -9.20 4.42 0.91
C LYS A 279 -8.58 5.60 0.16
N TYR A 280 -9.35 6.69 0.03
CA TYR A 280 -8.84 7.97 -0.44
C TYR A 280 -9.02 9.04 0.63
N ASN A 281 -8.23 10.12 0.52
CA ASN A 281 -8.21 11.21 1.47
C ASN A 281 -8.93 12.45 0.92
N SER A 282 -9.86 13.02 1.70
CA SER A 282 -10.45 14.34 1.49
C SER A 282 -9.79 15.37 2.41
N ARG A 283 -9.58 16.59 1.91
CA ARG A 283 -9.04 17.69 2.71
C ARG A 283 -10.19 18.40 3.42
N GLU A 284 -10.05 18.55 4.73
CA GLU A 284 -11.00 19.22 5.62
C GLU A 284 -10.46 20.56 6.11
N LEU A 285 -11.34 21.42 6.63
CA LEU A 285 -10.96 22.70 7.24
C LEU A 285 -10.00 22.48 8.42
N ARG A 286 -8.93 23.28 8.49
CA ARG A 286 -7.97 23.24 9.61
C ARG A 286 -8.32 24.14 10.79
N THR A 287 -9.55 24.65 10.86
CA THR A 287 -10.03 25.61 11.87
C THR A 287 -9.80 25.15 13.31
N ASN A 288 -9.82 23.84 13.57
CA ASN A 288 -9.62 23.25 14.88
C ASN A 288 -8.13 22.98 15.22
N LEU A 289 -7.19 23.30 14.33
CA LEU A 289 -5.77 23.13 14.57
C LEU A 289 -5.10 24.47 14.94
N THR A 290 -4.24 24.43 15.95
CA THR A 290 -3.52 25.60 16.48
C THR A 290 -2.02 25.30 16.64
N ASN A 291 -1.22 26.32 16.93
CA ASN A 291 0.23 26.22 17.13
C ASN A 291 0.94 25.47 15.98
N LEU A 292 0.66 25.91 14.76
CA LEU A 292 1.12 25.29 13.53
C LEU A 292 2.56 25.70 13.23
N GLU A 293 3.46 24.72 13.15
CA GLU A 293 4.87 24.90 12.79
C GLU A 293 5.20 23.83 11.75
N ALA A 294 5.77 24.21 10.60
CA ALA A 294 6.16 23.24 9.58
C ALA A 294 7.37 23.71 8.80
N ALA A 295 8.32 22.80 8.57
CA ALA A 295 9.55 23.10 7.84
C ALA A 295 10.11 21.83 7.20
N LYS A 296 10.83 22.00 6.09
CA LYS A 296 11.65 20.95 5.48
C LYS A 296 13.10 21.44 5.46
N VAL A 297 13.96 20.82 6.25
CA VAL A 297 15.36 21.23 6.42
C VAL A 297 16.25 20.01 6.18
N ASP A 298 17.24 20.11 5.30
CA ASP A 298 18.19 19.04 4.98
C ASP A 298 17.54 17.67 4.65
N GLY A 299 16.42 17.70 3.93
CA GLY A 299 15.66 16.49 3.56
C GLY A 299 14.78 15.91 4.67
N LEU A 300 14.72 16.56 5.83
CA LEU A 300 13.88 16.20 6.96
C LEU A 300 12.59 17.05 6.96
N LEU A 301 11.44 16.41 6.78
CA LEU A 301 10.13 17.04 6.91
C LEU A 301 9.70 17.01 8.37
N MET A 302 9.44 18.19 8.95
CA MET A 302 9.05 18.33 10.35
C MET A 302 7.78 19.17 10.48
N CYS A 303 6.91 18.76 11.40
CA CYS A 303 5.73 19.53 11.74
C CYS A 303 5.39 19.46 13.22
N ARG A 304 4.77 20.52 13.72
CA ARG A 304 4.06 20.52 14.98
C ARG A 304 2.70 21.16 14.81
N PHE A 305 1.73 20.58 15.51
CA PHE A 305 0.38 21.14 15.59
C PHE A 305 -0.24 20.74 16.92
N THR A 306 -1.26 21.50 17.32
CA THR A 306 -2.11 21.20 18.48
C THR A 306 -3.53 20.96 17.98
N ARG A 307 -4.15 19.87 18.42
CA ARG A 307 -5.56 19.55 18.17
C ARG A 307 -6.33 19.40 19.48
N PRO A 308 -7.65 19.63 19.51
CA PRO A 308 -8.46 19.29 20.68
C PRO A 308 -8.45 17.78 20.96
N VAL A 309 -8.67 17.39 22.22
CA VAL A 309 -8.82 15.99 22.63
C VAL A 309 -9.98 15.32 21.90
N ILE A 310 -11.11 16.02 21.80
CA ILE A 310 -12.28 15.62 21.01
C ILE A 310 -12.26 16.38 19.70
N MET A 311 -12.12 15.69 18.59
CA MET A 311 -12.29 16.28 17.26
C MET A 311 -13.56 15.77 16.59
N ASN A 312 -14.43 16.71 16.23
CA ASN A 312 -15.62 16.43 15.43
C ASN A 312 -15.36 16.86 13.98
N LEU A 313 -15.70 15.98 13.03
CA LEU A 313 -15.64 16.23 11.60
C LEU A 313 -17.00 15.94 10.98
N ASP A 314 -17.51 16.89 10.22
CA ASP A 314 -18.74 16.76 9.44
C ASP A 314 -18.36 16.43 7.99
N VAL A 315 -18.42 15.15 7.63
CA VAL A 315 -17.88 14.63 6.36
C VAL A 315 -19.00 14.37 5.35
N TYR A 316 -18.83 14.87 4.12
CA TYR A 316 -19.75 14.62 3.02
C TYR A 316 -19.33 13.38 2.23
N ILE A 317 -20.08 12.28 2.38
CA ILE A 317 -19.75 10.97 1.78
C ILE A 317 -20.28 10.85 0.34
N GLU A 318 -21.37 11.55 0.00
CA GLU A 318 -21.92 11.53 -1.36
C GLU A 318 -21.12 12.48 -2.27
N GLU A 319 -20.59 11.93 -3.37
CA GLU A 319 -19.74 12.67 -4.32
C GLU A 319 -20.48 13.82 -5.04
N PHE A 320 -21.81 13.70 -5.18
CA PHE A 320 -22.67 14.64 -5.91
C PHE A 320 -24.01 14.81 -5.20
N GLY A 321 -24.39 16.05 -4.89
CA GLY A 321 -25.70 16.40 -4.33
C GLY A 321 -25.62 17.33 -3.13
N ASP A 322 -26.80 17.70 -2.60
CA ASP A 322 -26.95 18.45 -1.34
C ASP A 322 -27.16 17.47 -0.17
N ALA A 323 -26.26 16.50 -0.01
CA ALA A 323 -26.35 15.51 1.06
C ALA A 323 -26.01 16.13 2.43
N ASP A 324 -26.69 15.67 3.48
CA ASP A 324 -26.35 16.06 4.85
C ASP A 324 -24.98 15.44 5.25
N PRO A 325 -24.15 16.18 6.02
CA PRO A 325 -22.87 15.64 6.46
C PRO A 325 -23.08 14.48 7.43
N THR A 326 -22.18 13.50 7.35
CA THR A 326 -22.07 12.43 8.35
C THR A 326 -21.08 12.85 9.43
N PRO A 327 -21.50 12.94 10.70
CA PRO A 327 -20.62 13.34 11.79
C PRO A 327 -19.71 12.18 12.21
N PHE A 328 -18.41 12.46 12.34
CA PHE A 328 -17.41 11.57 12.91
C PHE A 328 -16.72 12.23 14.11
N THR A 329 -16.45 11.45 15.15
CA THR A 329 -15.82 11.93 16.38
C THR A 329 -14.59 11.11 16.71
N PHE A 330 -13.46 11.79 16.91
CA PHE A 330 -12.17 11.21 17.25
C PHE A 330 -11.71 11.74 18.61
N ASP A 331 -12.04 11.00 19.66
CA ASP A 331 -11.72 11.32 21.06
C ASP A 331 -10.43 10.63 21.51
N LEU A 332 -9.40 11.40 21.89
CA LEU A 332 -8.15 10.86 22.43
C LEU A 332 -8.28 10.19 23.81
N ALA A 333 -9.44 10.28 24.45
CA ALA A 333 -9.76 9.45 25.61
C ALA A 333 -9.89 7.95 25.22
N ASP A 334 -10.27 7.67 23.97
CA ASP A 334 -10.33 6.32 23.44
C ASP A 334 -8.97 5.83 22.94
N ASP A 335 -8.68 4.56 23.23
CA ASP A 335 -7.51 3.87 22.70
C ASP A 335 -7.67 3.67 21.17
N MET A 336 -6.79 4.30 20.38
CA MET A 336 -6.82 4.29 18.90
C MET A 336 -5.50 3.84 18.28
N HIS A 337 -5.53 3.32 17.06
CA HIS A 337 -4.33 3.11 16.27
C HIS A 337 -3.85 4.41 15.64
N LEU A 338 -2.53 4.60 15.65
CA LEU A 338 -1.89 5.67 14.89
C LEU A 338 -1.31 5.10 13.59
N PHE A 339 -1.55 5.83 12.50
CA PHE A 339 -1.06 5.52 11.16
C PHE A 339 -0.03 6.56 10.76
N LEU A 340 1.08 6.15 10.16
CA LEU A 340 2.03 7.05 9.50
C LEU A 340 2.15 6.66 8.02
N ALA A 341 1.81 7.57 7.12
CA ALA A 341 1.88 7.37 5.67
C ALA A 341 2.70 8.47 5.00
N TRP A 342 3.41 8.15 3.92
CA TRP A 342 4.18 9.14 3.16
C TRP A 342 4.22 8.80 1.67
N GLY A 343 4.38 9.83 0.84
CA GLY A 343 4.41 9.69 -0.61
C GLY A 343 4.81 10.99 -1.31
N LYS A 344 4.52 11.08 -2.61
CA LYS A 344 4.70 12.33 -3.38
C LYS A 344 3.51 13.24 -3.19
N THR A 345 3.77 14.53 -3.32
CA THR A 345 2.76 15.53 -3.67
C THR A 345 2.67 15.65 -5.19
N TYR A 346 1.53 16.11 -5.71
CA TYR A 346 1.43 16.46 -7.12
C TYR A 346 2.34 17.65 -7.42
N THR A 347 3.02 17.62 -8.58
CA THR A 347 4.05 18.58 -8.98
C THR A 347 3.61 20.03 -8.77
N LEU A 348 4.40 20.81 -8.02
CA LEU A 348 4.14 22.23 -7.72
C LEU A 348 2.81 22.50 -7.01
N THR A 349 2.30 21.52 -6.26
CA THR A 349 1.12 21.66 -5.40
C THR A 349 1.42 21.10 -4.01
N ASP A 350 0.54 21.38 -3.06
CA ASP A 350 0.55 20.73 -1.75
C ASP A 350 -0.44 19.55 -1.67
N VAL A 351 -1.01 19.12 -2.81
CA VAL A 351 -1.98 18.02 -2.84
C VAL A 351 -1.24 16.69 -2.71
N ILE A 352 -1.61 15.91 -1.69
CA ILE A 352 -1.00 14.62 -1.42
C ILE A 352 -1.40 13.57 -2.48
N GLY A 353 -0.44 12.75 -2.89
CA GLY A 353 -0.63 11.61 -3.78
C GLY A 353 -0.70 10.29 -3.03
N TYR A 354 -0.70 9.19 -3.79
CA TYR A 354 -0.65 7.84 -3.22
C TYR A 354 0.64 7.63 -2.42
N HIS A 355 0.53 6.99 -1.25
CA HIS A 355 1.68 6.66 -0.42
C HIS A 355 2.55 5.59 -1.10
N TYR A 356 3.86 5.58 -0.85
CA TYR A 356 4.77 4.64 -1.54
C TYR A 356 4.67 3.20 -1.04
N GLU A 357 4.40 3.05 0.24
CA GLU A 357 4.41 1.78 0.99
C GLU A 357 3.14 1.76 1.84
N MET A 358 2.70 0.59 2.31
CA MET A 358 1.60 0.52 3.26
C MET A 358 1.86 1.40 4.48
N PRO A 359 0.84 2.10 5.01
CA PRO A 359 1.01 2.94 6.17
C PRO A 359 1.52 2.13 7.35
N VAL A 360 2.43 2.73 8.11
CA VAL A 360 2.90 2.17 9.36
C VAL A 360 1.77 2.28 10.38
N VAL A 361 1.31 1.16 10.92
CA VAL A 361 0.25 1.12 11.94
C VAL A 361 0.87 0.78 13.29
N SER A 362 0.44 1.47 14.35
CA SER A 362 0.85 1.13 15.72
C SER A 362 0.45 -0.32 16.07
N GLU A 363 1.38 -1.12 16.58
CA GLU A 363 1.12 -2.56 16.86
C GLU A 363 0.06 -2.80 17.94
N SER A 364 -0.14 -1.82 18.80
CA SER A 364 -1.21 -1.77 19.80
C SER A 364 -1.92 -0.44 19.67
N LYS A 365 -3.15 -0.38 20.19
CA LYS A 365 -3.83 0.89 20.39
C LYS A 365 -3.00 1.79 21.32
N VAL A 366 -2.93 3.05 20.95
CA VAL A 366 -2.23 4.13 21.65
C VAL A 366 -3.17 4.68 22.71
N ASN A 367 -2.69 4.72 23.94
CA ASN A 367 -3.39 5.33 25.06
C ASN A 367 -2.76 6.70 25.28
N PHE A 368 -3.45 7.77 24.88
CA PHE A 368 -2.88 9.11 24.86
C PHE A 368 -2.63 9.67 26.27
N SER A 369 -3.35 9.15 27.29
CA SER A 369 -3.13 9.48 28.70
C SER A 369 -1.84 8.92 29.29
N LYS A 370 -1.14 8.05 28.54
CA LYS A 370 0.14 7.45 28.97
C LYS A 370 1.24 7.85 28.00
N ASN A 371 2.35 8.34 28.55
CA ASN A 371 3.57 8.60 27.81
C ASN A 371 4.29 7.27 27.55
N ARG A 372 3.84 6.51 26.54
CA ARG A 372 4.45 5.21 26.20
C ARG A 372 5.18 5.28 24.87
N MET A 373 6.19 4.43 24.74
CA MET A 373 6.85 4.18 23.47
C MET A 373 6.14 3.05 22.73
N TYR A 374 5.57 3.38 21.57
CA TYR A 374 4.91 2.48 20.65
C TYR A 374 5.81 2.20 19.45
N ARG A 375 5.61 1.03 18.84
CA ARG A 375 6.28 0.62 17.60
C ARG A 375 5.26 0.43 16.50
N GLY A 376 5.65 0.84 15.31
CA GLY A 376 4.85 0.71 14.11
C GLY A 376 5.27 -0.49 13.26
N SER A 377 4.32 -1.06 12.52
CA SER A 377 4.56 -2.11 11.52
C SER A 377 3.79 -1.78 10.24
N VAL A 378 4.43 -1.95 9.09
CA VAL A 378 3.76 -1.88 7.77
C VAL A 378 2.99 -3.16 7.47
N MET A 379 3.32 -4.25 8.16
CA MET A 379 2.80 -5.58 7.88
C MET A 379 1.98 -6.13 9.07
N PRO A 380 0.69 -6.45 8.89
CA PRO A 380 -0.14 -7.03 9.94
C PRO A 380 0.37 -8.39 10.42
N ARG A 381 0.15 -8.70 11.70
CA ARG A 381 0.63 -9.95 12.35
C ARG A 381 0.19 -11.22 11.63
N LEU A 382 -1.06 -11.29 11.17
CA LEU A 382 -1.56 -12.47 10.45
C LEU A 382 -0.86 -12.67 9.10
N ILE A 383 -0.53 -11.59 8.38
CA ILE A 383 0.19 -11.66 7.11
C ILE A 383 1.64 -12.11 7.35
N ARG A 384 2.29 -11.59 8.40
CA ARG A 384 3.63 -12.03 8.81
C ARG A 384 3.65 -13.52 9.18
N ALA A 385 2.64 -13.99 9.90
CA ALA A 385 2.49 -15.40 10.25
C ALA A 385 2.24 -16.27 9.00
N HIS A 386 1.35 -15.85 8.09
CA HIS A 386 1.15 -16.51 6.80
C HIS A 386 2.47 -16.65 6.03
N ALA A 387 3.19 -15.55 5.81
CA ALA A 387 4.46 -15.55 5.08
C ALA A 387 5.51 -16.46 5.75
N SER A 388 5.59 -16.44 7.08
CA SER A 388 6.51 -17.27 7.86
C SER A 388 6.20 -18.77 7.70
N LEU A 389 4.92 -19.15 7.78
CA LEU A 389 4.50 -20.54 7.58
C LEU A 389 4.77 -21.01 6.13
N MET A 390 4.53 -20.16 5.13
CA MET A 390 4.81 -20.47 3.73
C MET A 390 6.30 -20.65 3.47
N ALA A 391 7.15 -19.79 4.06
CA ALA A 391 8.60 -19.92 3.95
C ALA A 391 9.11 -21.25 4.55
N VAL A 392 8.66 -21.60 5.76
CA VAL A 392 9.04 -22.87 6.42
C VAL A 392 8.52 -24.09 5.64
N ALA A 393 7.29 -24.03 5.13
CA ALA A 393 6.69 -25.11 4.36
C ALA A 393 7.45 -25.36 3.05
N TRP A 394 7.67 -24.31 2.25
CA TRP A 394 8.11 -24.43 0.87
C TRP A 394 9.62 -24.35 0.69
N LEU A 395 10.29 -23.46 1.41
CA LEU A 395 11.77 -23.38 1.37
C LEU A 395 12.42 -24.47 2.23
N GLY A 396 11.67 -25.01 3.19
CA GLY A 396 12.11 -26.06 4.12
C GLY A 396 11.62 -27.46 3.78
N PHE A 397 10.45 -27.80 4.31
CA PHE A 397 9.95 -29.18 4.32
C PHE A 397 9.69 -29.73 2.91
N ALA A 398 9.19 -28.93 1.97
CA ALA A 398 8.94 -29.37 0.59
C ALA A 398 10.23 -29.76 -0.12
N GLY A 399 11.27 -28.93 -0.02
CA GLY A 399 12.59 -29.21 -0.58
C GLY A 399 13.21 -30.48 0.00
N LEU A 400 13.16 -30.62 1.33
CA LEU A 400 13.63 -31.82 2.03
C LEU A 400 12.88 -33.09 1.58
N ALA A 401 11.56 -33.02 1.46
CA ALA A 401 10.73 -34.15 1.02
C ALA A 401 11.12 -34.64 -0.38
N ILE A 402 11.43 -33.73 -1.30
CA ILE A 402 11.78 -34.05 -2.70
C ILE A 402 13.18 -34.65 -2.81
N ILE A 403 14.20 -34.02 -2.19
CA ILE A 403 15.58 -34.51 -2.27
C ILE A 403 15.71 -35.91 -1.64
N LEU A 404 15.10 -36.13 -0.47
CA LEU A 404 15.15 -37.43 0.20
C LEU A 404 14.49 -38.54 -0.64
N ALA A 405 13.32 -38.25 -1.21
CA ALA A 405 12.63 -39.20 -2.07
C ALA A 405 13.36 -39.46 -3.39
N ARG A 406 14.26 -38.59 -3.84
CA ARG A 406 14.98 -38.75 -5.12
C ARG A 406 16.34 -39.43 -4.96
N TYR A 407 17.09 -39.04 -3.92
CA TYR A 407 18.50 -39.41 -3.80
C TYR A 407 18.81 -40.34 -2.62
N TYR A 408 18.04 -40.28 -1.54
CA TYR A 408 18.33 -41.00 -0.30
C TYR A 408 17.42 -42.20 -0.03
N LYS A 409 16.79 -42.77 -1.07
CA LYS A 409 15.99 -44.01 -0.93
C LYS A 409 16.81 -45.19 -0.41
N ASP A 410 18.09 -45.20 -0.77
CA ASP A 410 19.04 -46.28 -0.49
C ASP A 410 20.11 -45.87 0.54
N GLY A 411 20.18 -44.59 0.90
CA GLY A 411 21.18 -44.06 1.84
C GLY A 411 20.95 -44.32 3.32
N PHE A 412 19.88 -45.05 3.64
CA PHE A 412 19.53 -45.46 5.01
C PHE A 412 19.15 -46.95 5.05
N ASN A 413 19.70 -47.76 4.13
CA ASN A 413 19.23 -49.13 3.87
C ASN A 413 19.29 -50.06 5.08
N ASP A 414 20.19 -49.83 6.04
CA ASP A 414 20.41 -50.73 7.17
C ASP A 414 19.53 -50.40 8.38
N LYS A 415 18.77 -49.31 8.33
CA LYS A 415 17.98 -48.82 9.45
C LYS A 415 16.50 -48.70 9.07
N LYS A 416 15.69 -49.59 9.64
CA LYS A 416 14.23 -49.55 9.58
C LYS A 416 13.68 -49.17 10.95
N ILE A 417 12.70 -48.29 10.97
CA ILE A 417 11.91 -47.98 12.17
C ILE A 417 10.52 -48.54 11.91
N CYS A 418 10.00 -49.37 12.81
CA CYS A 418 8.70 -50.03 12.66
C CYS A 418 8.53 -50.77 11.30
N GLY A 419 9.58 -51.41 10.81
CA GLY A 419 9.56 -52.17 9.55
C GLY A 419 9.59 -51.34 8.26
N ILE A 420 9.63 -50.01 8.35
CA ILE A 420 9.64 -49.08 7.21
C ILE A 420 11.00 -48.39 7.10
N LYS A 421 11.47 -48.16 5.86
CA LYS A 421 12.74 -47.46 5.60
C LYS A 421 12.70 -46.02 6.14
N ILE A 422 13.77 -45.56 6.80
CA ILE A 422 13.85 -44.23 7.41
C ILE A 422 13.56 -43.10 6.41
N TRP A 423 14.10 -43.15 5.19
CA TRP A 423 13.86 -42.11 4.18
C TRP A 423 12.36 -41.88 3.93
N PHE A 424 11.57 -42.96 3.98
CA PHE A 424 10.14 -42.91 3.71
C PHE A 424 9.38 -42.26 4.86
N HIS A 425 9.82 -42.48 6.10
CA HIS A 425 9.30 -41.76 7.27
C HIS A 425 9.60 -40.25 7.16
N ILE A 426 10.86 -39.88 6.87
CA ILE A 426 11.24 -38.47 6.79
C ILE A 426 10.51 -37.79 5.63
N HIS A 427 10.40 -38.44 4.48
CA HIS A 427 9.62 -37.94 3.34
C HIS A 427 8.15 -37.72 3.73
N ARG A 428 7.49 -38.71 4.35
CA ARG A 428 6.08 -38.61 4.75
C ARG A 428 5.84 -37.50 5.76
N ILE A 429 6.70 -37.40 6.78
CA ILE A 429 6.60 -36.36 7.82
C ILE A 429 6.81 -34.99 7.18
N SER A 430 7.83 -34.82 6.35
CA SER A 430 8.11 -33.54 5.68
C SER A 430 6.98 -33.13 4.73
N ALA A 431 6.44 -34.07 3.95
CA ALA A 431 5.30 -33.81 3.07
C ALA A 431 4.04 -33.43 3.87
N LEU A 432 3.76 -34.12 4.99
CA LEU A 432 2.63 -33.79 5.86
C LEU A 432 2.79 -32.43 6.53
N MET A 433 4.00 -32.10 7.02
CA MET A 433 4.29 -30.78 7.58
C MET A 433 4.11 -29.67 6.52
N THR A 434 4.56 -29.90 5.29
CA THR A 434 4.34 -28.97 4.17
C THR A 434 2.83 -28.70 3.99
N PHE A 435 2.01 -29.76 3.97
CA PHE A 435 0.56 -29.63 3.85
C PHE A 435 -0.07 -28.87 5.03
N VAL A 436 0.22 -29.27 6.27
CA VAL A 436 -0.36 -28.64 7.46
C VAL A 436 -0.01 -27.16 7.51
N LEU A 437 1.27 -26.80 7.34
CA LEU A 437 1.72 -25.41 7.36
C LEU A 437 1.09 -24.59 6.21
N THR A 438 0.94 -25.19 5.02
CA THR A 438 0.29 -24.53 3.87
C THR A 438 -1.18 -24.25 4.16
N VAL A 439 -1.93 -25.23 4.69
CA VAL A 439 -3.35 -25.04 5.04
C VAL A 439 -3.50 -24.03 6.17
N SER A 440 -2.67 -24.12 7.23
CA SER A 440 -2.68 -23.16 8.34
C SER A 440 -2.38 -21.74 7.85
N GLY A 441 -1.37 -21.55 7.00
CA GLY A 441 -1.07 -20.23 6.44
C GLY A 441 -2.20 -19.70 5.56
N LEU A 442 -2.85 -20.54 4.75
CA LEU A 442 -4.02 -20.14 3.96
C LEU A 442 -5.17 -19.65 4.87
N ILE A 443 -5.46 -20.37 5.95
CA ILE A 443 -6.51 -19.98 6.91
C ILE A 443 -6.21 -18.60 7.51
N LEU A 444 -4.96 -18.34 7.92
CA LEU A 444 -4.57 -17.05 8.51
C LEU A 444 -4.81 -15.87 7.57
N VAL A 445 -4.45 -16.01 6.28
CA VAL A 445 -4.64 -14.92 5.31
C VAL A 445 -6.10 -14.74 4.93
N LEU A 446 -6.88 -15.83 4.85
CA LEU A 446 -8.33 -15.74 4.59
C LEU A 446 -9.07 -15.05 5.73
N ILE A 447 -8.69 -15.31 6.99
CA ILE A 447 -9.21 -14.58 8.16
C ILE A 447 -8.86 -13.09 8.05
N LYS A 448 -7.62 -12.76 7.70
CA LYS A 448 -7.19 -11.35 7.60
C LYS A 448 -7.93 -10.58 6.49
N LEU A 449 -8.33 -11.27 5.42
CA LEU A 449 -9.00 -10.66 4.26
C LEU A 449 -10.53 -10.79 4.31
N ASP A 450 -11.11 -11.35 5.37
CA ASP A 450 -12.55 -11.70 5.45
C ASP A 450 -13.03 -12.50 4.22
N GLY A 451 -12.16 -13.33 3.65
CA GLY A 451 -12.43 -14.08 2.42
C GLY A 451 -12.59 -13.24 1.14
N LYS A 452 -12.29 -11.94 1.15
CA LYS A 452 -12.40 -11.06 -0.02
C LYS A 452 -11.27 -11.28 -1.01
N ILE A 453 -11.58 -11.15 -2.30
CA ILE A 453 -10.62 -11.22 -3.41
C ILE A 453 -10.03 -9.83 -3.65
N THR A 454 -8.70 -9.76 -3.75
CA THR A 454 -7.97 -8.53 -4.09
C THR A 454 -8.07 -8.19 -5.59
N GLN A 455 -8.11 -6.89 -5.89
CA GLN A 455 -8.11 -6.32 -7.24
C GLN A 455 -6.72 -5.82 -7.67
N ASP A 456 -5.72 -5.84 -6.77
CA ASP A 456 -4.33 -5.57 -7.14
C ASP A 456 -3.79 -6.70 -8.03
N GLU A 457 -3.17 -6.36 -9.16
CA GLU A 457 -2.77 -7.33 -10.18
C GLU A 457 -1.76 -8.37 -9.64
N SER A 458 -0.76 -7.92 -8.89
CA SER A 458 0.28 -8.80 -8.35
C SER A 458 -0.27 -9.65 -7.21
N ALA A 459 -1.05 -9.06 -6.30
CA ALA A 459 -1.68 -9.78 -5.21
C ALA A 459 -2.72 -10.79 -5.72
N HIS A 460 -3.46 -10.46 -6.78
CA HIS A 460 -4.40 -11.37 -7.44
C HIS A 460 -3.67 -12.57 -8.06
N THR A 461 -2.56 -12.31 -8.75
CA THR A 461 -1.72 -13.37 -9.33
C THR A 461 -1.14 -14.28 -8.24
N HIS A 462 -0.61 -13.70 -7.16
CA HIS A 462 -0.14 -14.45 -5.99
C HIS A 462 -1.25 -15.36 -5.42
N MET A 463 -2.46 -14.84 -5.25
CA MET A 463 -3.61 -15.59 -4.74
C MET A 463 -3.96 -16.78 -5.66
N CYS A 464 -4.08 -16.56 -6.97
CA CYS A 464 -4.42 -17.61 -7.94
C CYS A 464 -3.37 -18.73 -8.00
N LEU A 465 -2.08 -18.36 -8.01
CA LEU A 465 -1.00 -19.34 -7.94
C LEU A 465 -1.00 -20.08 -6.59
N GLY A 466 -1.28 -19.39 -5.49
CA GLY A 466 -1.42 -19.97 -4.15
C GLY A 466 -2.52 -21.03 -4.06
N PHE A 467 -3.72 -20.75 -4.56
CA PHE A 467 -4.81 -21.73 -4.61
C PHE A 467 -4.49 -22.92 -5.51
N THR A 468 -3.78 -22.69 -6.62
CA THR A 468 -3.27 -23.77 -7.48
C THR A 468 -2.32 -24.68 -6.70
N VAL A 469 -1.37 -24.09 -5.97
CA VAL A 469 -0.41 -24.82 -5.13
C VAL A 469 -1.12 -25.64 -4.05
N VAL A 470 -2.09 -25.05 -3.34
CA VAL A 470 -2.89 -25.75 -2.31
C VAL A 470 -3.59 -26.96 -2.92
N SER A 471 -4.22 -26.79 -4.10
CA SER A 471 -4.89 -27.89 -4.81
C SER A 471 -3.94 -29.03 -5.17
N LEU A 472 -2.73 -28.70 -5.65
CA LEU A 472 -1.70 -29.68 -5.99
C LEU A 472 -1.19 -30.44 -4.76
N VAL A 473 -1.01 -29.75 -3.61
CA VAL A 473 -0.56 -30.42 -2.37
C VAL A 473 -1.66 -31.32 -1.81
N CYS A 474 -2.92 -30.88 -1.82
CA CYS A 474 -4.06 -31.73 -1.45
C CYS A 474 -4.08 -33.01 -2.30
N ALA A 475 -3.94 -32.87 -3.62
CA ALA A 475 -3.86 -33.99 -4.54
C ALA A 475 -2.65 -34.90 -4.25
N GLN A 476 -1.48 -34.34 -3.92
CA GLN A 476 -0.28 -35.11 -3.56
C GLN A 476 -0.47 -35.94 -2.28
N VAL A 477 -1.08 -35.36 -1.24
CA VAL A 477 -1.34 -36.07 0.02
C VAL A 477 -2.36 -37.19 -0.20
N LEU A 478 -3.46 -36.90 -0.90
CA LEU A 478 -4.47 -37.90 -1.25
C LEU A 478 -3.89 -39.04 -2.09
N ALA A 479 -3.09 -38.71 -3.11
CA ALA A 479 -2.38 -39.71 -3.91
C ALA A 479 -1.41 -40.54 -3.06
N GLY A 480 -0.73 -39.92 -2.10
CA GLY A 480 0.13 -40.61 -1.14
C GLY A 480 -0.61 -41.61 -0.24
N LEU A 481 -1.83 -41.27 0.18
CA LEU A 481 -2.71 -42.16 0.97
C LEU A 481 -3.25 -43.32 0.12
N LEU A 482 -3.58 -43.06 -1.14
CA LEU A 482 -4.10 -44.05 -2.10
C LEU A 482 -2.98 -44.80 -2.85
N ARG A 483 -1.75 -44.76 -2.34
CA ARG A 483 -0.56 -45.33 -2.99
C ARG A 483 -0.74 -46.83 -3.23
N PRO A 484 -0.61 -47.32 -4.48
CA PRO A 484 -0.72 -48.74 -4.79
C PRO A 484 0.34 -49.59 -4.07
N GLY A 485 0.06 -50.88 -3.83
CA GLY A 485 1.01 -51.85 -3.26
C GLY A 485 2.31 -51.98 -4.08
N LEU A 486 3.35 -52.59 -3.50
CA LEU A 486 4.67 -52.74 -4.16
C LEU A 486 4.59 -53.57 -5.44
N GLU A 487 3.78 -54.63 -5.45
CA GLU A 487 3.62 -55.57 -6.57
C GLU A 487 2.58 -55.12 -7.62
N SER A 488 2.01 -53.92 -7.49
CA SER A 488 0.93 -53.46 -8.37
C SER A 488 1.43 -53.00 -9.73
N LYS A 489 0.80 -53.45 -10.82
CA LYS A 489 1.13 -53.05 -12.21
C LYS A 489 0.96 -51.55 -12.48
N VAL A 490 0.09 -50.86 -11.72
CA VAL A 490 -0.12 -49.40 -11.86
C VAL A 490 0.91 -48.56 -11.09
N ARG A 491 1.76 -49.19 -10.27
CA ARG A 491 2.73 -48.51 -9.40
C ARG A 491 3.74 -47.64 -10.17
N PRO A 492 4.29 -48.04 -11.35
CA PRO A 492 5.19 -47.18 -12.12
C PRO A 492 4.51 -45.91 -12.63
N ILE A 493 3.26 -46.03 -13.10
CA ILE A 493 2.44 -44.90 -13.58
C ILE A 493 2.18 -43.94 -12.42
N PHE A 494 1.74 -44.47 -11.28
CA PHE A 494 1.57 -43.71 -10.05
C PHE A 494 2.84 -42.95 -9.68
N ASN A 495 4.00 -43.62 -9.63
CA ASN A 495 5.26 -43.00 -9.25
C ASN A 495 5.65 -41.85 -10.21
N PHE A 496 5.38 -42.00 -11.51
CA PHE A 496 5.64 -40.95 -12.50
C PHE A 496 4.77 -39.72 -12.24
N PHE A 497 3.45 -39.88 -12.13
CA PHE A 497 2.53 -38.77 -11.89
C PHE A 497 2.71 -38.13 -10.52
N HIS A 498 2.92 -38.93 -9.47
CA HIS A 498 3.20 -38.43 -8.12
C HIS A 498 4.50 -37.60 -8.09
N ARG A 499 5.52 -38.00 -8.85
CA ARG A 499 6.75 -37.21 -9.00
C ARG A 499 6.50 -35.91 -9.77
N LEU A 500 5.81 -35.99 -10.90
CA LEU A 500 5.51 -34.82 -11.75
C LEU A 500 4.70 -33.77 -10.97
N LEU A 501 3.66 -34.22 -10.24
CA LEU A 501 2.79 -33.37 -9.45
C LEU A 501 3.57 -32.67 -8.31
N GLY A 502 4.44 -33.41 -7.62
CA GLY A 502 5.31 -32.84 -6.58
C GLY A 502 6.29 -31.79 -7.11
N GLN A 503 6.90 -32.04 -8.27
CA GLN A 503 7.80 -31.07 -8.91
C GLN A 503 7.06 -29.83 -9.41
N ALA A 504 5.88 -30.01 -10.03
CA ALA A 504 5.05 -28.89 -10.46
C ALA A 504 4.63 -28.01 -9.26
N ALA A 505 4.23 -28.62 -8.14
CA ALA A 505 3.87 -27.89 -6.93
C ALA A 505 5.05 -27.05 -6.40
N LEU A 506 6.28 -27.60 -6.40
CA LEU A 506 7.48 -26.85 -5.99
C LEU A 506 7.75 -25.66 -6.90
N ILE A 507 7.70 -25.84 -8.23
CA ILE A 507 7.96 -24.76 -9.20
C ILE A 507 6.91 -23.65 -9.08
N ILE A 508 5.62 -24.02 -9.02
CA ILE A 508 4.54 -23.05 -8.92
C ILE A 508 4.61 -22.32 -7.57
N SER A 509 4.94 -23.00 -6.46
CA SER A 509 5.11 -22.34 -5.16
C SER A 509 6.26 -21.31 -5.15
N ALA A 510 7.37 -21.58 -5.83
CA ALA A 510 8.44 -20.59 -5.99
C ALA A 510 7.95 -19.35 -6.75
N ALA A 511 7.18 -19.54 -7.83
CA ALA A 511 6.52 -18.43 -8.53
C ALA A 511 5.53 -17.67 -7.63
N THR A 512 4.71 -18.39 -6.85
CA THR A 512 3.78 -17.80 -5.87
C THR A 512 4.50 -16.89 -4.89
N ILE A 513 5.65 -17.30 -4.34
CA ILE A 513 6.43 -16.50 -3.39
C ILE A 513 7.05 -15.27 -4.08
N ILE A 514 7.53 -15.39 -5.33
CA ILE A 514 8.05 -14.24 -6.10
C ILE A 514 6.95 -13.19 -6.28
N TYR A 515 5.75 -13.58 -6.68
CA TYR A 515 4.63 -12.65 -6.82
C TYR A 515 4.20 -12.04 -5.48
N ALA A 516 4.39 -12.74 -4.35
CA ALA A 516 4.15 -12.17 -3.03
C ALA A 516 5.02 -10.93 -2.79
N TYR A 517 6.30 -10.98 -3.15
CA TYR A 517 7.23 -9.85 -3.00
C TYR A 517 7.03 -8.74 -4.05
N LYS A 518 6.16 -8.93 -5.04
CA LYS A 518 5.82 -7.91 -6.05
C LYS A 518 4.55 -7.14 -5.75
N ILE A 519 3.86 -7.47 -4.67
CA ILE A 519 2.70 -6.70 -4.23
C ILE A 519 3.16 -5.27 -3.97
N ALA A 520 2.48 -4.30 -4.59
CA ALA A 520 2.90 -2.89 -4.69
C ALA A 520 3.16 -2.20 -3.33
N ASP A 521 2.69 -2.83 -2.27
CA ASP A 521 2.73 -2.41 -0.88
C ASP A 521 4.07 -2.62 -0.17
N PHE A 522 4.97 -3.44 -0.72
CA PHE A 522 6.29 -3.70 -0.14
C PHE A 522 7.34 -2.68 -0.57
N THR A 523 8.22 -2.31 0.37
CA THR A 523 9.36 -1.44 0.08
C THR A 523 10.26 -2.06 -0.98
N TYR A 524 10.85 -1.24 -1.85
CA TYR A 524 11.78 -1.72 -2.89
C TYR A 524 12.89 -2.64 -2.36
N GLU A 525 13.40 -2.35 -1.17
CA GLU A 525 14.40 -3.19 -0.50
C GLU A 525 13.83 -4.56 -0.11
N MET A 526 12.60 -4.60 0.43
CA MET A 526 11.92 -5.87 0.71
C MET A 526 11.65 -6.68 -0.57
N GLN A 527 11.18 -6.02 -1.64
CA GLN A 527 10.91 -6.67 -2.92
C GLN A 527 12.18 -7.33 -3.46
N ARG A 528 13.28 -6.57 -3.57
CA ARG A 528 14.56 -7.06 -4.07
C ARG A 528 15.17 -8.13 -3.19
N PHE A 529 15.10 -7.98 -1.87
CA PHE A 529 15.62 -8.98 -0.96
C PHE A 529 14.86 -10.30 -1.10
N GLY A 530 13.52 -10.24 -1.15
CA GLY A 530 12.67 -11.41 -1.33
C GLY A 530 12.95 -12.12 -2.65
N GLU A 531 12.98 -11.38 -3.76
CA GLU A 531 13.33 -11.90 -5.09
C GLU A 531 14.70 -12.58 -5.10
N ARG A 532 15.73 -11.92 -4.54
CA ARG A 532 17.09 -12.48 -4.46
C ARG A 532 17.13 -13.73 -3.58
N THR A 533 16.41 -13.74 -2.46
CA THR A 533 16.37 -14.90 -1.55
C THR A 533 15.77 -16.11 -2.25
N VAL A 534 14.65 -15.95 -2.94
CA VAL A 534 14.03 -17.03 -3.71
C VAL A 534 14.92 -17.48 -4.87
N ALA A 535 15.56 -16.54 -5.58
CA ALA A 535 16.48 -16.86 -6.66
C ALA A 535 17.71 -17.66 -6.18
N VAL A 536 18.32 -17.26 -5.06
CA VAL A 536 19.44 -17.99 -4.45
C VAL A 536 19.00 -19.38 -4.01
N TRP A 537 17.84 -19.49 -3.36
CA TRP A 537 17.28 -20.79 -2.96
C TRP A 537 17.02 -21.70 -4.17
N ALA A 538 16.39 -21.19 -5.22
CA ALA A 538 16.11 -21.95 -6.44
C ALA A 538 17.40 -22.37 -7.16
N GLY A 539 18.36 -21.45 -7.28
CA GLY A 539 19.67 -21.73 -7.88
C GLY A 539 20.45 -22.78 -7.11
N PHE A 540 20.44 -22.72 -5.77
CA PHE A 540 21.05 -23.74 -4.92
C PHE A 540 20.36 -25.09 -5.08
N PHE A 541 19.03 -25.12 -5.16
CA PHE A 541 18.28 -26.35 -5.37
C PHE A 541 18.66 -27.00 -6.71
N VAL A 542 18.74 -26.22 -7.79
CA VAL A 542 19.19 -26.69 -9.11
C VAL A 542 20.65 -27.18 -9.06
N PHE A 543 21.53 -26.44 -8.38
CA PHE A 543 22.92 -26.85 -8.21
C PHE A 543 23.06 -28.19 -7.49
N PHE A 544 22.34 -28.39 -6.39
CA PHE A 544 22.34 -29.66 -5.66
C PHE A 544 21.74 -30.80 -6.49
N GLU A 545 20.68 -30.53 -7.25
CA GLU A 545 20.13 -31.50 -8.20
C GLU A 545 21.17 -31.93 -9.25
N ILE A 546 21.92 -30.97 -9.83
CA ILE A 546 23.01 -31.27 -10.78
C ILE A 546 24.12 -32.07 -10.09
N LEU A 547 24.55 -31.66 -8.88
CA LEU A 547 25.57 -32.38 -8.12
C LEU A 547 25.17 -33.81 -7.81
N PHE A 548 23.93 -34.05 -7.36
CA PHE A 548 23.46 -35.40 -7.05
C PHE A 548 23.32 -36.28 -8.29
N VAL A 549 22.86 -35.71 -9.42
CA VAL A 549 22.82 -36.42 -10.72
C VAL A 549 24.24 -36.74 -11.19
N GLY A 550 25.16 -35.78 -11.13
CA GLY A 550 26.56 -35.95 -11.47
C GLY A 550 27.22 -37.02 -10.61
N TYR A 551 27.06 -36.94 -9.28
CA TYR A 551 27.56 -37.95 -8.35
C TYR A 551 27.07 -39.36 -8.71
N LYS A 552 25.77 -39.54 -8.95
CA LYS A 552 25.21 -40.83 -9.39
C LYS A 552 25.81 -41.29 -10.71
N TYR A 553 25.97 -40.40 -11.68
CA TYR A 553 26.59 -40.72 -12.97
C TYR A 553 28.05 -41.17 -12.81
N PHE A 554 28.87 -40.41 -12.07
CA PHE A 554 30.28 -40.75 -11.82
C PHE A 554 30.43 -42.03 -11.01
N ALA A 555 29.66 -42.19 -9.94
CA ALA A 555 29.65 -43.43 -9.14
C ALA A 555 29.33 -44.65 -10.01
N SER A 556 28.34 -44.54 -10.92
CA SER A 556 27.98 -45.62 -11.84
C SER A 556 29.05 -45.94 -12.91
N LYS A 557 29.94 -44.98 -13.24
CA LYS A 557 30.98 -45.13 -14.26
C LYS A 557 32.34 -45.54 -13.70
N VAL A 558 32.71 -45.06 -12.52
CA VAL A 558 33.97 -45.41 -11.85
C VAL A 558 33.94 -46.85 -11.34
N LEU A 559 32.78 -47.36 -10.88
CA LEU A 559 32.62 -48.78 -10.52
C LEU A 559 32.73 -49.74 -11.72
N VAL A 560 32.50 -49.25 -12.94
CA VAL A 560 32.70 -50.02 -14.19
C VAL A 560 34.17 -49.97 -14.67
N PHE A 561 34.98 -49.05 -14.13
CA PHE A 561 36.37 -48.80 -14.51
C PHE A 561 37.38 -49.32 -13.46
N ARG A 562 37.16 -50.52 -12.90
CA ARG A 562 38.25 -51.34 -12.34
C ARG A 562 38.76 -52.31 -13.43
N PRO A 563 39.77 -51.94 -14.24
CA PRO A 563 40.44 -52.87 -15.13
C PRO A 563 41.46 -53.72 -14.35
N GLY A 564 41.40 -55.04 -14.53
CA GLY A 564 42.49 -56.01 -14.37
C GLY A 564 43.31 -55.99 -13.07
N SER A 565 43.03 -56.91 -12.15
CA SER A 565 44.08 -57.51 -11.34
C SER A 565 44.38 -58.90 -11.90
N ASP A 566 45.62 -59.08 -12.34
CA ASP A 566 46.15 -60.16 -13.16
C ASP A 566 45.85 -61.58 -12.67
N GLU A 567 45.48 -62.43 -13.62
CA GLU A 567 45.31 -63.87 -13.49
C GLU A 567 46.69 -64.57 -13.52
N TYR A 568 47.38 -64.58 -12.38
CA TYR A 568 48.35 -65.63 -12.00
C TYR A 568 48.41 -65.69 -10.47
N ASN A 569 47.44 -66.32 -9.84
CA ASN A 569 47.64 -67.07 -8.59
C ASN A 569 46.45 -68.01 -8.30
N LEU A 570 46.80 -69.29 -8.17
CA LEU A 570 45.94 -70.41 -7.79
C LEU A 570 45.45 -70.29 -6.34
N ASP A 571 44.26 -70.84 -6.13
CA ASP A 571 43.76 -71.47 -4.90
C ASP A 571 43.91 -70.73 -3.56
N LYS A 572 42.74 -70.27 -3.09
CA LYS A 572 42.26 -70.03 -1.71
C LYS A 572 41.82 -68.59 -1.48
N LEU A 573 40.53 -68.35 -1.61
CA LEU A 573 39.68 -68.12 -0.44
C LEU A 573 38.22 -68.16 -0.86
N SER A 574 37.53 -69.20 -0.41
CA SER A 574 36.08 -69.22 -0.33
C SER A 574 35.59 -68.11 0.62
N ASN A 575 34.39 -67.62 0.33
CA ASN A 575 33.50 -66.89 1.24
C ASN A 575 33.97 -65.47 1.63
N ASN A 576 33.34 -64.48 0.99
CA ASN A 576 32.84 -63.21 1.58
C ASN A 576 32.80 -62.09 0.53
N LEU A 577 31.90 -62.21 -0.45
CA LEU A 577 31.45 -61.05 -1.21
C LEU A 577 29.97 -60.86 -0.89
N GLU A 578 29.72 -60.10 0.17
CA GLU A 578 28.43 -59.42 0.35
C GLU A 578 28.16 -58.56 -0.90
N PRO A 579 26.89 -58.46 -1.34
CA PRO A 579 26.54 -57.63 -2.49
C PRO A 579 26.84 -56.15 -2.17
N ASP A 580 27.71 -55.59 -3.01
CA ASP A 580 28.17 -54.20 -3.09
C ASP A 580 27.07 -53.18 -2.71
N GLU A 581 27.32 -52.43 -1.63
CA GLU A 581 26.47 -51.35 -1.12
C GLU A 581 26.21 -50.33 -2.24
N THR A 582 24.99 -50.35 -2.77
CA THR A 582 24.53 -49.43 -3.81
C THR A 582 24.72 -47.97 -3.37
N THR A 583 25.74 -47.33 -3.93
CA THR A 583 26.23 -45.96 -3.72
C THR A 583 25.18 -44.93 -3.27
N SER A 584 25.08 -44.73 -1.95
CA SER A 584 24.35 -43.62 -1.34
C SER A 584 25.05 -42.28 -1.64
N PRO A 585 24.32 -41.17 -1.82
CA PRO A 585 24.91 -39.84 -1.71
C PRO A 585 25.54 -39.64 -0.32
N SER A 586 26.62 -38.86 -0.24
CA SER A 586 27.34 -38.66 1.02
C SER A 586 26.48 -37.93 2.06
N HIS A 587 26.53 -38.37 3.33
CA HIS A 587 25.85 -37.68 4.43
C HIS A 587 26.33 -36.23 4.61
N ILE A 588 27.54 -35.91 4.15
CA ILE A 588 28.09 -34.55 4.09
C ILE A 588 27.24 -33.65 3.18
N LEU A 589 26.87 -34.13 1.98
CA LEU A 589 26.02 -33.36 1.06
C LEU A 589 24.61 -33.14 1.66
N LEU A 590 24.06 -34.14 2.34
CA LEU A 590 22.79 -34.00 3.05
C LEU A 590 22.88 -32.93 4.16
N PHE A 591 23.96 -32.96 4.94
CA PHE A 591 24.20 -31.99 6.00
C PHE A 591 24.31 -30.56 5.45
N CYS A 592 25.13 -30.35 4.41
CA CYS A 592 25.24 -29.05 3.74
C CYS A 592 23.89 -28.54 3.22
N PHE A 593 23.07 -29.43 2.65
CA PHE A 593 21.74 -29.09 2.17
C PHE A 593 20.80 -28.66 3.32
N ILE A 594 20.80 -29.39 4.44
CA ILE A 594 19.99 -29.06 5.62
C ILE A 594 20.42 -27.72 6.22
N VAL A 595 21.73 -27.48 6.34
CA VAL A 595 22.26 -26.20 6.84
C VAL A 595 21.82 -25.05 5.94
N PHE A 596 21.92 -25.19 4.62
CA PHE A 596 21.44 -24.17 3.69
C PHE A 596 19.94 -23.90 3.81
N ILE A 597 19.12 -24.95 3.93
CA ILE A 597 17.69 -24.80 4.19
C ILE A 597 17.46 -24.01 5.49
N ALA A 598 18.14 -24.37 6.57
CA ALA A 598 18.01 -23.70 7.85
C ALA A 598 18.38 -22.21 7.74
N CYS A 599 19.47 -21.89 7.04
CA CYS A 599 19.87 -20.51 6.76
C CYS A 599 18.82 -19.77 5.89
N SER A 600 18.27 -20.41 4.87
CA SER A 600 17.25 -19.83 3.98
C SER A 600 15.95 -19.52 4.72
N ILE A 601 15.49 -20.45 5.56
CA ILE A 601 14.34 -20.25 6.43
C ILE A 601 14.62 -19.12 7.42
N THR A 602 15.80 -19.12 8.05
CA THR A 602 16.17 -18.08 9.02
C THR A 602 16.18 -16.71 8.35
N ALA A 603 16.75 -16.59 7.14
CA ALA A 603 16.73 -15.34 6.37
C ALA A 603 15.29 -14.89 6.04
N ALA A 604 14.43 -15.81 5.59
CA ALA A 604 13.03 -15.50 5.31
C ALA A 604 12.24 -15.09 6.57
N LEU A 605 12.49 -15.74 7.71
CA LEU A 605 11.86 -15.40 8.99
C LEU A 605 12.38 -14.08 9.55
N CYS A 606 13.68 -13.80 9.41
CA CYS A 606 14.23 -12.50 9.77
C CYS A 606 13.52 -11.40 8.98
N MET A 607 13.26 -11.59 7.69
CA MET A 607 12.51 -10.60 6.92
C MET A 607 11.10 -10.40 7.43
N THR A 608 10.34 -11.47 7.66
CA THR A 608 8.96 -11.33 8.16
C THR A 608 8.88 -10.79 9.59
N ILE A 609 9.99 -10.79 10.33
CA ILE A 609 10.04 -10.34 11.72
C ILE A 609 10.55 -8.90 11.87
N PHE A 610 11.60 -8.56 11.13
CA PHE A 610 12.34 -7.30 11.29
C PHE A 610 11.87 -6.20 10.34
N PHE A 611 11.19 -6.56 9.27
CA PHE A 611 10.57 -5.67 8.29
C PHE A 611 9.05 -5.74 8.41
#